data_AF-A0A934D586-F1
#
_entry.id   AF-A0A934D586-F1
#
_cell.length_a   1.000
_cell.length_b   1.000
_cell.length_c   1.000
_cell.angle_alpha   90.00
_cell.angle_beta   90.00
_cell.angle_gamma   90.00
#
_symmetry.space_group_name_H-M   'P 1'
#
loop_
_entity.id
_entity.type
_entity.pdbx_description
1 polymer ?
#
loop_
_entity_poly.entity_id
_entity_poly.type
_entity_poly.pdbx_seq_one_letter_code
_entity_poly.pdbx_strand_id
1 'polypeptide(L)'
;MNKLITALVLALALPVVQAETRYVSDDLELPVYNGTGGRKEVIQALKSGSSVELTGQPENNGYRQIKLANGKEGWVPSRFLSNDPGIRQRLGELQQQLDSARSSNRPRDNGSALLRENLALKQQITTLKDAAQGQSNEITRLQQITVNHSANTQQIAKENEALHTELDQSRRDNQALQQQNALLRSSLSRDWFLAGAGVLLGGMAIGLIAPKIRWRKRSGWGSF
;
A
#
# COMPACT_ATOMS: atom_id res chain seq x y z
N MET A 1 55.63 -28.50 26.31
CA MET A 1 54.73 -29.02 25.24
C MET A 1 53.27 -28.53 25.35
N ASN A 2 52.87 -27.83 26.42
CA ASN A 2 51.45 -27.55 26.68
C ASN A 2 50.88 -26.32 25.96
N LYS A 3 51.72 -25.46 25.37
CA LYS A 3 51.28 -24.23 24.65
C LYS A 3 50.84 -24.49 23.20
N LEU A 4 51.29 -25.59 22.60
CA LEU A 4 50.90 -26.00 21.24
C LEU A 4 49.51 -26.66 21.23
N ILE A 5 49.15 -27.37 22.30
CA ILE A 5 47.84 -28.03 22.43
C ILE A 5 46.73 -26.99 22.63
N THR A 6 46.99 -25.92 23.39
CA THR A 6 46.02 -24.82 23.58
C THR A 6 45.76 -24.02 22.30
N ALA A 7 46.75 -23.90 21.41
CA ALA A 7 46.56 -23.21 20.12
C ALA A 7 45.72 -24.05 19.14
N LEU A 8 45.85 -25.38 19.19
CA LEU A 8 45.08 -26.28 18.32
C LEU A 8 43.61 -26.40 18.75
N VAL A 9 43.32 -26.34 20.05
CA VAL A 9 41.95 -26.37 20.57
C VAL A 9 41.21 -25.05 20.30
N LEU A 10 41.92 -23.91 20.28
CA LEU A 10 41.30 -22.61 20.00
C LEU A 10 40.96 -22.41 18.52
N ALA A 11 41.66 -23.10 17.60
CA ALA A 11 41.37 -23.06 16.17
C ALA A 11 40.09 -23.85 15.79
N LEU A 12 39.61 -24.75 16.65
CA LEU A 12 38.42 -25.57 16.41
C LEU A 12 37.11 -24.95 16.92
N ALA A 13 37.17 -23.78 17.55
CA ALA A 13 36.02 -23.06 18.11
C ALA A 13 35.48 -21.94 17.19
N LEU A 14 35.78 -21.99 15.88
CA LEU A 14 35.17 -21.07 14.94
C LEU A 14 33.71 -21.48 14.71
N PRO A 15 32.73 -20.56 14.90
CA PRO A 15 31.35 -20.84 14.54
C PRO A 15 31.28 -21.02 13.03
N VAL A 16 30.88 -22.21 12.59
CA VAL A 16 30.50 -22.44 11.19
C VAL A 16 29.21 -21.65 10.96
N VAL A 17 29.33 -20.48 10.32
CA VAL A 17 28.18 -19.78 9.74
C VAL A 17 27.71 -20.62 8.57
N GLN A 18 26.71 -21.48 8.82
CA GLN A 18 25.97 -22.18 7.78
C GLN A 18 25.14 -21.13 7.03
N ALA A 19 25.64 -20.68 5.89
CA ALA A 19 24.84 -19.89 4.96
C ALA A 19 23.81 -20.83 4.33
N GLU A 20 22.55 -20.75 4.77
CA GLU A 20 21.46 -21.55 4.23
C GLU A 20 21.05 -20.97 2.86
N THR A 21 21.42 -21.65 1.78
CA THR A 21 21.04 -21.27 0.41
C THR A 21 19.54 -21.51 0.22
N ARG A 22 18.78 -20.45 -0.08
CA ARG A 22 17.35 -20.56 -0.45
C ARG A 22 17.15 -20.15 -1.91
N TYR A 23 16.13 -20.73 -2.54
CA TYR A 23 15.76 -20.45 -3.91
C TYR A 23 14.50 -19.56 -3.96
N VAL A 24 14.47 -18.63 -4.90
CA VAL A 24 13.30 -17.79 -5.18
C VAL A 24 12.23 -18.63 -5.86
N SER A 25 11.06 -18.74 -5.23
CA SER A 25 9.91 -19.52 -5.73
C SER A 25 9.43 -19.01 -7.10
N ASP A 26 8.86 -19.92 -7.90
CA ASP A 26 9.01 -19.94 -9.36
C ASP A 26 8.19 -18.91 -10.16
N ASP A 27 7.59 -17.89 -9.55
CA ASP A 27 6.40 -17.27 -10.16
C ASP A 27 6.18 -15.76 -10.00
N LEU A 28 7.19 -14.98 -9.64
CA LEU A 28 7.11 -13.52 -9.78
C LEU A 28 8.50 -12.89 -9.82
N GLU A 29 8.65 -11.81 -10.58
CA GLU A 29 9.76 -10.89 -10.37
C GLU A 29 9.69 -10.40 -8.92
N LEU A 30 10.63 -10.85 -8.10
CA LEU A 30 10.61 -10.60 -6.66
C LEU A 30 11.31 -9.28 -6.38
N PRO A 31 10.59 -8.20 -6.00
CA PRO A 31 11.21 -6.93 -5.68
C PRO A 31 12.02 -7.07 -4.39
N VAL A 32 13.29 -6.70 -4.48
CA VAL A 32 14.21 -6.57 -3.35
C VAL A 32 14.16 -5.13 -2.85
N TYR A 33 13.85 -4.96 -1.57
CA TYR A 33 13.70 -3.64 -0.95
C TYR A 33 14.96 -3.21 -0.19
N ASN A 34 15.19 -1.90 -0.09
CA ASN A 34 16.30 -1.31 0.70
C ASN A 34 16.06 -1.30 2.21
N GLY A 35 14.87 -1.66 2.70
CA GLY A 35 14.55 -1.70 4.12
C GLY A 35 13.15 -2.22 4.43
N THR A 36 12.84 -2.36 5.72
CA THR A 36 11.56 -2.91 6.22
C THR A 36 10.56 -1.86 6.73
N GLY A 37 10.92 -0.56 6.73
CA GLY A 37 10.09 0.57 7.17
C GLY A 37 9.08 1.13 6.14
N GLY A 38 8.41 2.25 6.46
CA GLY A 38 7.25 2.77 5.70
C GLY A 38 7.54 3.38 4.32
N ARG A 39 8.80 3.72 3.99
CA ARG A 39 9.23 4.14 2.64
C ARG A 39 10.23 3.11 2.12
N LYS A 40 9.75 2.12 1.36
CA LYS A 40 10.58 1.07 0.74
C LYS A 40 10.75 1.35 -0.74
N GLU A 41 11.99 1.36 -1.21
CA GLU A 41 12.30 1.46 -2.63
C GLU A 41 12.81 0.12 -3.15
N VAL A 42 12.39 -0.24 -4.36
CA VAL A 42 12.83 -1.47 -5.04
C VAL A 42 14.22 -1.25 -5.58
N ILE A 43 15.22 -1.93 -5.01
CA ILE A 43 16.61 -1.87 -5.46
C ILE A 43 16.81 -2.74 -6.71
N GLN A 44 16.15 -3.90 -6.75
CA GLN A 44 16.36 -4.89 -7.80
C GLN A 44 15.18 -5.86 -7.88
N ALA A 45 14.82 -6.31 -9.08
CA ALA A 45 13.88 -7.40 -9.30
C ALA A 45 14.66 -8.72 -9.50
N LEU A 46 14.37 -9.73 -8.69
CA LEU A 46 14.95 -11.07 -8.83
C LEU A 46 14.05 -11.96 -9.69
N LYS A 47 14.65 -12.69 -10.63
CA LYS A 47 13.94 -13.67 -11.46
C LYS A 47 13.73 -14.97 -10.68
N SER A 48 12.63 -15.66 -10.98
CA SER A 48 12.36 -17.02 -10.52
C SER A 48 13.57 -17.95 -10.70
N GLY A 49 13.88 -18.77 -9.68
CA GLY A 49 15.02 -19.67 -9.69
C GLY A 49 16.38 -19.04 -9.34
N SER A 50 16.44 -17.73 -9.07
CA SER A 50 17.67 -17.10 -8.58
C SER A 50 18.04 -17.64 -7.20
N SER A 51 19.30 -18.07 -7.02
CA SER A 51 19.82 -18.43 -5.70
C SER A 51 20.13 -17.17 -4.90
N VAL A 52 19.73 -17.17 -3.62
CA VAL A 52 20.01 -16.08 -2.69
C VAL A 52 20.59 -16.63 -1.40
N GLU A 53 21.61 -15.96 -0.88
CA GLU A 53 22.18 -16.27 0.42
C GLU A 53 21.38 -15.55 1.49
N LEU A 54 21.06 -16.26 2.57
CA LEU A 54 20.39 -15.65 3.71
C LEU A 54 21.39 -15.22 4.74
N THR A 55 21.29 -13.97 5.16
CA THR A 55 22.25 -13.38 6.10
C THR A 55 21.61 -13.08 7.46
N GLY A 56 20.27 -13.21 7.60
CA GLY A 56 19.56 -12.82 8.83
C GLY A 56 18.39 -13.73 9.25
N GLN A 57 18.05 -13.61 10.54
CA GLN A 57 16.87 -14.20 11.18
C GLN A 57 15.58 -13.53 10.64
N PRO A 58 14.44 -14.26 10.60
CA PRO A 58 13.17 -13.66 10.18
C PRO A 58 12.79 -12.50 11.11
N GLU A 59 12.53 -11.32 10.55
CA GLU A 59 11.96 -10.20 11.31
C GLU A 59 10.46 -10.44 11.54
N ASN A 60 9.93 -10.00 12.68
CA ASN A 60 8.50 -10.10 13.03
C ASN A 60 7.55 -9.48 11.99
N ASN A 61 8.06 -8.65 11.08
CA ASN A 61 7.30 -8.05 9.98
C ASN A 61 7.17 -8.96 8.73
N GLY A 62 7.65 -10.21 8.78
CA GLY A 62 7.51 -11.17 7.68
C GLY A 62 8.50 -11.00 6.53
N TYR A 63 9.51 -10.16 6.70
CA TYR A 63 10.62 -9.97 5.75
C TYR A 63 11.87 -10.70 6.23
N ARG A 64 12.72 -11.08 5.27
CA ARG A 64 14.04 -11.66 5.54
C ARG A 64 15.08 -10.94 4.70
N GLN A 65 16.24 -10.73 5.32
CA GLN A 65 17.41 -10.15 4.65
C GLN A 65 18.11 -11.22 3.82
N ILE A 66 18.39 -10.86 2.57
CA ILE A 66 19.12 -11.67 1.61
C ILE A 66 20.35 -10.91 1.12
N LYS A 67 21.38 -11.67 0.76
CA LYS A 67 22.55 -11.20 0.02
C LYS A 67 22.48 -11.76 -1.39
N LEU A 68 22.52 -10.85 -2.35
CA LEU A 68 22.49 -11.17 -3.77
C LEU A 68 23.90 -11.53 -4.26
N ALA A 69 24.00 -12.25 -5.38
CA ALA A 69 25.28 -12.64 -6.00
C ALA A 69 26.18 -11.44 -6.37
N ASN A 70 25.62 -10.24 -6.50
CA ASN A 70 26.36 -8.98 -6.73
C ASN A 70 26.91 -8.35 -5.43
N GLY A 71 26.79 -9.04 -4.29
CA GLY A 71 27.24 -8.58 -2.98
C GLY A 71 26.33 -7.57 -2.29
N LYS A 72 25.23 -7.13 -2.94
CA LYS A 72 24.26 -6.21 -2.33
C LYS A 72 23.33 -6.95 -1.39
N GLU A 73 23.02 -6.31 -0.27
CA GLU A 73 22.05 -6.79 0.70
C GLU A 73 20.68 -6.13 0.47
N GLY A 74 19.61 -6.87 0.72
CA GLY A 74 18.26 -6.35 0.58
C GLY A 74 17.22 -7.22 1.28
N TRP A 75 16.00 -6.72 1.34
CA TRP A 75 14.91 -7.34 2.08
C TRP A 75 13.86 -7.90 1.13
N VAL A 76 13.47 -9.15 1.39
CA VAL A 76 12.51 -9.90 0.57
C VAL A 76 11.43 -10.51 1.48
N PRO A 77 10.15 -10.57 1.04
CA PRO A 77 9.10 -11.21 1.84
C PRO A 77 9.37 -12.72 1.98
N SER A 78 9.36 -13.22 3.23
CA SER A 78 9.74 -14.61 3.56
C SER A 78 8.89 -15.68 2.86
N ARG A 79 7.66 -15.33 2.50
CA ARG A 79 6.69 -16.23 1.82
C ARG A 79 7.11 -16.70 0.42
N PHE A 80 8.05 -15.99 -0.22
CA PHE A 80 8.53 -16.31 -1.57
C PHE A 80 9.90 -17.02 -1.57
N LEU A 81 10.48 -17.25 -0.39
CA LEU A 81 11.74 -17.98 -0.22
C LEU A 81 11.43 -19.43 0.09
N SER A 82 11.69 -20.33 -0.87
CA SER A 82 11.47 -21.77 -0.67
C SER A 82 12.82 -22.49 -0.49
N ASN A 83 12.83 -23.55 0.33
CA ASN A 83 14.00 -24.42 0.54
C ASN A 83 14.21 -25.42 -0.59
N ASP A 84 13.32 -25.43 -1.57
CA ASP A 84 13.22 -26.47 -2.57
C ASP A 84 13.61 -25.92 -3.96
N PRO A 85 14.52 -26.58 -4.73
CA PRO A 85 14.82 -26.17 -6.10
C PRO A 85 13.55 -26.08 -6.95
N GLY A 86 13.46 -25.05 -7.80
CA GLY A 86 12.26 -24.72 -8.58
C GLY A 86 11.65 -25.94 -9.28
N ILE A 87 10.31 -26.02 -9.26
CA ILE A 87 9.52 -27.14 -9.79
C ILE A 87 9.87 -27.40 -11.27
N ARG A 88 10.24 -26.35 -12.03
CA ARG A 88 10.67 -26.44 -13.42
C ARG A 88 12.01 -27.16 -13.59
N GLN A 89 12.94 -26.96 -12.67
CA GLN A 89 14.25 -27.60 -12.70
C GLN A 89 14.13 -29.10 -12.38
N ARG A 90 13.34 -29.44 -11.35
CA ARG A 90 13.00 -30.85 -11.05
C ARG A 90 12.32 -31.56 -12.21
N LEU A 91 11.41 -30.89 -12.92
CA LEU A 91 10.75 -31.48 -14.09
C LEU A 91 11.77 -31.83 -15.18
N GLY A 92 12.76 -30.97 -15.43
CA GLY A 92 13.84 -31.21 -16.38
C GLY A 92 14.75 -32.36 -15.98
N GLU A 93 15.15 -32.43 -14.71
CA GLU A 93 15.99 -33.51 -14.16
C GLU A 93 15.26 -34.86 -14.20
N LEU A 94 13.99 -34.92 -13.80
CA LEU A 94 13.17 -36.14 -13.86
C LEU A 94 12.94 -36.62 -15.31
N GLN A 95 12.76 -35.68 -16.25
CA GLN A 95 12.64 -36.00 -17.67
C GLN A 95 13.95 -36.63 -18.20
N GLN A 96 15.11 -36.06 -17.86
CA GLN A 96 16.41 -36.61 -18.24
C GLN A 96 16.68 -37.99 -17.63
N GLN A 97 16.25 -38.23 -16.39
CA GLN A 97 16.35 -39.54 -15.74
C GLN A 97 15.50 -40.60 -16.47
N LEU A 98 14.30 -40.23 -16.92
CA LEU A 98 13.42 -41.14 -17.67
C LEU A 98 14.00 -41.51 -19.04
N ASP A 99 14.64 -40.55 -19.73
CA ASP A 99 15.32 -40.78 -21.01
C ASP A 99 16.59 -41.64 -20.85
N SER A 100 17.32 -41.46 -19.74
CA SER A 100 18.51 -42.26 -19.39
C SER A 100 18.16 -43.69 -18.96
N ALA A 101 17.08 -43.86 -18.20
CA ALA A 101 16.58 -45.18 -17.78
C ALA A 101 16.04 -45.99 -18.98
N ARG A 102 15.44 -45.32 -19.98
CA ARG A 102 14.99 -45.98 -21.22
C ARG A 102 16.13 -46.47 -22.09
N SER A 103 17.21 -45.69 -22.20
CA SER A 103 18.36 -46.03 -23.05
C SER A 103 19.24 -47.16 -22.49
N SER A 104 19.20 -47.41 -21.17
CA SER A 104 19.95 -48.51 -20.53
C SER A 104 19.24 -49.88 -20.56
N ASN A 105 18.01 -49.97 -21.07
CA ASN A 105 17.21 -51.20 -21.06
C ASN A 105 17.59 -52.17 -22.20
N ARG A 106 18.61 -52.99 -21.97
CA ARG A 106 18.81 -54.27 -22.69
C ARG A 106 18.00 -55.38 -21.98
N PRO A 107 17.28 -56.24 -22.71
CA PRO A 107 16.31 -57.16 -22.10
C PRO A 107 17.02 -58.29 -21.35
N ARG A 108 16.97 -58.24 -20.01
CA ARG A 108 17.35 -59.32 -19.09
C ARG A 108 16.54 -59.15 -17.82
N ASP A 109 15.50 -59.97 -17.64
CA ASP A 109 14.69 -60.32 -16.44
C ASP A 109 14.22 -59.23 -15.43
N ASN A 110 14.74 -58.00 -15.48
CA ASN A 110 14.39 -56.83 -14.68
C ASN A 110 13.31 -55.94 -15.34
N GLY A 111 12.82 -56.32 -16.52
CA GLY A 111 11.92 -55.51 -17.33
C GLY A 111 10.60 -55.15 -16.64
N SER A 112 10.09 -56.02 -15.76
CA SER A 112 8.84 -55.77 -15.02
C SER A 112 9.00 -54.76 -13.88
N ALA A 113 10.15 -54.75 -13.18
CA ALA A 113 10.46 -53.77 -12.14
C ALA A 113 10.71 -52.38 -12.74
N LEU A 114 11.50 -52.32 -13.82
CA LEU A 114 11.81 -51.08 -14.53
C LEU A 114 10.59 -50.48 -15.24
N LEU A 115 9.66 -51.31 -15.70
CA LEU A 115 8.38 -50.85 -16.25
C LEU A 115 7.51 -50.20 -15.17
N ARG A 116 7.47 -50.78 -13.97
CA ARG A 116 6.74 -50.20 -12.81
C ARG A 116 7.34 -48.87 -12.39
N GLU A 117 8.66 -48.77 -12.35
CA GLU A 117 9.36 -47.52 -12.04
C GLU A 117 9.10 -46.44 -13.11
N ASN A 118 9.17 -46.80 -14.40
CA ASN A 118 8.83 -45.88 -15.49
C ASN A 118 7.38 -45.39 -15.40
N LEU A 119 6.44 -46.25 -15.02
CA LEU A 119 5.04 -45.88 -14.83
C LEU A 119 4.88 -44.92 -13.64
N ALA A 120 5.55 -45.20 -12.52
CA ALA A 120 5.52 -44.34 -11.34
C ALA A 120 6.14 -42.96 -11.63
N LEU A 121 7.30 -42.92 -12.27
CA LEU A 121 7.96 -41.67 -12.69
C LEU A 121 7.09 -40.88 -13.68
N LYS A 122 6.44 -41.57 -14.63
CA LYS A 122 5.53 -40.91 -15.57
C LYS A 122 4.31 -40.32 -14.87
N GLN A 123 3.76 -40.99 -13.88
CA GLN A 123 2.68 -40.46 -13.03
C GLN A 123 3.13 -39.24 -12.22
N GLN A 124 4.36 -39.27 -11.69
CA GLN A 124 4.93 -38.11 -10.99
C GLN A 124 5.07 -36.91 -11.93
N ILE A 125 5.58 -37.11 -13.15
CA ILE A 125 5.68 -36.04 -14.14
C ILE A 125 4.31 -35.46 -14.49
N THR A 126 3.28 -36.29 -14.67
CA THR A 126 1.92 -35.77 -14.95
C THR A 126 1.37 -34.97 -13.77
N THR A 127 1.52 -35.47 -12.54
CA THR A 127 1.05 -34.74 -11.35
C THR A 127 1.78 -33.41 -11.13
N LEU A 128 3.11 -33.39 -11.32
CA LEU A 128 3.90 -32.17 -11.22
C LEU A 128 3.56 -31.18 -12.33
N LYS A 129 3.30 -31.67 -13.54
CA LYS A 129 2.87 -30.84 -14.66
C LYS A 129 1.50 -30.21 -14.39
N ASP A 130 0.55 -30.98 -13.88
CA ASP A 130 -0.78 -30.49 -13.55
C ASP A 130 -0.73 -29.47 -12.40
N ALA A 131 0.13 -29.71 -11.40
CA ALA A 131 0.38 -28.76 -10.31
C ALA A 131 1.01 -27.46 -10.83
N ALA A 132 2.01 -27.53 -11.71
CA ALA A 132 2.64 -26.36 -12.32
C ALA A 132 1.66 -25.56 -13.18
N GLN A 133 0.79 -26.24 -13.93
CA GLN A 133 -0.25 -25.57 -14.72
C GLN A 133 -1.29 -24.90 -13.82
N GLY A 134 -1.72 -25.57 -12.75
CA GLY A 134 -2.64 -25.00 -11.75
C GLY A 134 -2.05 -23.77 -11.08
N GLN A 135 -0.78 -23.83 -10.69
CA GLN A 135 -0.08 -22.71 -10.08
C GLN A 135 0.02 -21.53 -11.06
N SER A 136 0.44 -21.76 -12.30
CA SER A 136 0.51 -20.72 -13.36
C SER A 136 -0.84 -20.01 -13.57
N ASN A 137 -1.95 -20.75 -13.52
CA ASN A 137 -3.29 -20.17 -13.64
C ASN A 137 -3.64 -19.28 -12.44
N GLU A 138 -3.28 -19.69 -11.22
CA GLU A 138 -3.52 -18.90 -10.00
C GLU A 138 -2.72 -17.60 -10.00
N ILE A 139 -1.48 -17.60 -10.48
CA ILE A 139 -0.69 -16.37 -10.61
C ILE A 139 -1.29 -15.42 -11.63
N THR A 140 -1.72 -15.94 -12.77
CA THR A 140 -2.40 -15.13 -13.79
C THR A 140 -3.66 -14.48 -13.20
N ARG A 141 -4.42 -15.25 -12.40
CA ARG A 141 -5.60 -14.75 -11.68
C ARG A 141 -5.23 -13.67 -10.66
N LEU A 142 -4.21 -13.88 -9.84
CA LEU A 142 -3.73 -12.91 -8.83
C LEU A 142 -3.20 -11.63 -9.49
N GLN A 143 -2.48 -11.74 -10.61
CA GLN A 143 -2.01 -10.61 -11.40
C GLN A 143 -3.20 -9.81 -11.95
N GLN A 144 -4.21 -10.48 -12.50
CA GLN A 144 -5.42 -9.82 -13.01
C GLN A 144 -6.19 -9.11 -11.88
N ILE A 145 -6.33 -9.74 -10.71
CA ILE A 145 -6.92 -9.11 -9.52
C ILE A 145 -6.12 -7.86 -9.14
N THR A 146 -4.79 -7.95 -9.09
CA THR A 146 -3.92 -6.84 -8.72
C THR A 146 -4.04 -5.68 -9.72
N VAL A 147 -4.03 -5.94 -11.03
CA VAL A 147 -4.21 -4.92 -12.07
C VAL A 147 -5.56 -4.22 -11.94
N ASN A 148 -6.63 -4.97 -11.71
CA ASN A 148 -7.96 -4.41 -11.49
C ASN A 148 -8.01 -3.54 -10.21
N HIS A 149 -7.33 -3.96 -9.14
CA HIS A 149 -7.22 -3.17 -7.91
C HIS A 149 -6.39 -1.89 -8.13
N SER A 150 -5.31 -1.94 -8.91
CA SER A 150 -4.51 -0.77 -9.27
C SER A 150 -5.35 0.28 -9.99
N ALA A 151 -6.19 -0.13 -10.95
CA ALA A 151 -7.10 0.79 -11.63
C ALA A 151 -8.09 1.45 -10.65
N ASN A 152 -8.64 0.68 -9.70
CA ASN A 152 -9.56 1.21 -8.69
C ASN A 152 -8.85 2.16 -7.71
N THR A 153 -7.61 1.86 -7.30
CA THR A 153 -6.84 2.74 -6.41
C THR A 153 -6.49 4.08 -7.08
N GLN A 154 -6.21 4.09 -8.39
CA GLN A 154 -6.00 5.33 -9.13
C GLN A 154 -7.28 6.16 -9.23
N GLN A 155 -8.44 5.51 -9.42
CA GLN A 155 -9.73 6.18 -9.43
C GLN A 155 -10.04 6.81 -8.07
N ILE A 156 -9.87 6.06 -6.97
CA ILE A 156 -10.06 6.56 -5.60
C ILE A 156 -9.13 7.73 -5.30
N ALA A 157 -7.87 7.68 -5.75
CA ALA A 157 -6.93 8.78 -5.57
C ALA A 157 -7.39 10.06 -6.30
N LYS A 158 -7.85 9.93 -7.56
CA LYS A 158 -8.42 11.05 -8.34
C LYS A 158 -9.69 11.60 -7.71
N GLU A 159 -10.56 10.73 -7.21
CA GLU A 159 -11.81 11.12 -6.55
C GLU A 159 -11.54 11.86 -5.24
N ASN A 160 -10.55 11.41 -4.44
CA ASN A 160 -10.12 12.14 -3.26
C ASN A 160 -9.54 13.52 -3.60
N GLU A 161 -8.71 13.63 -4.64
CA GLU A 161 -8.18 14.93 -5.09
C GLU A 161 -9.29 15.88 -5.54
N ALA A 162 -10.28 15.37 -6.28
CA ALA A 162 -11.47 16.12 -6.69
C ALA A 162 -12.30 16.58 -5.48
N LEU A 163 -12.58 15.68 -4.52
CA LEU A 163 -13.32 15.99 -3.30
C LEU A 163 -12.59 17.03 -2.44
N HIS A 164 -11.27 16.93 -2.32
CA HIS A 164 -10.47 17.95 -1.62
C HIS A 164 -10.60 19.32 -2.28
N THR A 165 -10.53 19.36 -3.61
CA THR A 165 -10.69 20.59 -4.40
C THR A 165 -12.08 21.19 -4.23
N GLU A 166 -13.13 20.35 -4.27
CA GLU A 166 -14.52 20.78 -4.09
C GLU A 166 -14.79 21.28 -2.67
N LEU A 167 -14.20 20.63 -1.66
CA LEU A 167 -14.31 21.03 -0.26
C LEU A 167 -13.63 22.38 -0.01
N ASP A 168 -12.45 22.61 -0.59
CA ASP A 168 -11.75 23.89 -0.51
C ASP A 168 -12.54 25.00 -1.24
N GLN A 169 -13.13 24.69 -2.39
CA GLN A 169 -13.98 25.62 -3.11
C GLN A 169 -15.23 26.00 -2.30
N SER A 170 -15.96 25.01 -1.77
CA SER A 170 -17.15 25.25 -0.94
C SER A 170 -16.83 26.04 0.32
N ARG A 171 -15.65 25.85 0.92
CA ARG A 171 -15.18 26.66 2.05
C ARG A 171 -14.93 28.11 1.65
N ARG A 172 -14.24 28.35 0.53
CA ARG A 172 -14.02 29.70 0.00
C ARG A 172 -15.33 30.42 -0.29
N ASP A 173 -16.28 29.73 -0.91
CA ASP A 173 -17.60 30.30 -1.23
C ASP A 173 -18.38 30.64 0.04
N ASN A 174 -18.36 29.76 1.05
CA ASN A 174 -18.95 30.06 2.36
C ASN A 174 -18.31 31.28 3.02
N GLN A 175 -16.98 31.38 2.99
CA GLN A 175 -16.26 32.53 3.55
C GLN A 175 -16.64 33.82 2.80
N ALA A 176 -16.71 33.78 1.47
CA ALA A 176 -17.10 34.92 0.65
C ALA A 176 -18.56 35.33 0.94
N LEU A 177 -19.49 34.37 1.06
CA LEU A 177 -20.87 34.64 1.43
C LEU A 177 -20.98 35.23 2.83
N GLN A 178 -20.22 34.71 3.81
CA GLN A 178 -20.19 35.26 5.15
C GLN A 178 -19.65 36.69 5.17
N GLN A 179 -18.59 36.98 4.41
CA GLN A 179 -18.07 38.33 4.25
C GLN A 179 -19.09 39.27 3.62
N GLN A 180 -19.75 38.86 2.54
CA GLN A 180 -20.83 39.63 1.92
C GLN A 180 -21.95 39.90 2.92
N ASN A 181 -22.39 38.87 3.65
CA ASN A 181 -23.45 39.01 4.66
C ASN A 181 -23.05 39.99 5.78
N ALA A 182 -21.79 39.96 6.23
CA ALA A 182 -21.27 40.91 7.21
C ALA A 182 -21.23 42.34 6.67
N LEU A 183 -20.81 42.54 5.42
CA LEU A 183 -20.81 43.84 4.76
C LEU A 183 -22.23 44.39 4.62
N LEU A 184 -23.19 43.59 4.15
CA LEU A 184 -24.61 43.97 4.06
C LEU A 184 -25.21 44.32 5.43
N ARG A 185 -24.89 43.56 6.48
CA ARG A 185 -25.33 43.90 7.85
C ARG A 185 -24.76 45.24 8.31
N SER A 186 -23.50 45.53 7.96
CA SER A 186 -22.83 46.77 8.35
C SER A 186 -23.36 48.02 7.64
N SER A 187 -23.87 47.89 6.40
CA SER A 187 -24.51 48.99 5.68
C SER A 187 -25.90 49.26 6.25
N LEU A 188 -26.70 48.21 6.45
CA LEU A 188 -28.04 48.33 7.03
C LEU A 188 -28.00 48.94 8.44
N SER A 189 -27.06 48.52 9.30
CA SER A 189 -26.95 49.06 10.65
C SER A 189 -26.64 50.57 10.67
N ARG A 190 -25.92 51.10 9.68
CA ARG A 190 -25.57 52.53 9.62
C ARG A 190 -26.75 53.39 9.22
N ASP A 191 -27.53 52.96 8.24
CA ASP A 191 -28.70 53.69 7.76
C ASP A 191 -29.82 53.70 8.81
N TRP A 192 -30.08 52.56 9.44
CA TRP A 192 -31.07 52.47 10.51
C TRP A 192 -30.64 53.21 11.78
N PHE A 193 -29.34 53.28 12.08
CA PHE A 193 -28.83 54.10 13.19
C PHE A 193 -29.05 55.59 12.93
N LEU A 194 -28.74 56.08 11.72
CA LEU A 194 -28.93 57.48 11.36
C LEU A 194 -30.41 57.87 11.37
N ALA A 195 -31.29 57.01 10.84
CA ALA A 195 -32.73 57.17 10.91
C ALA A 195 -33.24 57.20 12.37
N GLY A 196 -32.77 56.28 13.21
CA GLY A 196 -33.11 56.24 14.64
C GLY A 196 -32.65 57.49 15.41
N ALA A 197 -31.43 57.96 15.15
CA ALA A 197 -30.90 59.19 15.75
C ALA A 197 -31.70 60.43 15.32
N GLY A 198 -32.10 60.51 14.04
CA GLY A 198 -32.96 61.57 13.53
C GLY A 198 -34.33 61.59 14.20
N VAL A 199 -34.97 60.43 14.36
CA VAL A 199 -36.26 60.30 15.06
C VAL A 199 -36.14 60.72 16.53
N LEU A 200 -35.06 60.34 17.22
CA LEU A 200 -34.81 60.75 18.61
C LEU A 200 -34.66 62.27 18.76
N LEU A 201 -33.84 62.90 17.90
CA LEU A 201 -33.65 64.35 17.92
C LEU A 201 -34.94 65.11 17.58
N GLY A 202 -35.68 64.64 16.57
CA GLY A 202 -36.98 65.19 16.19
C GLY A 202 -38.00 65.07 17.31
N GLY A 203 -38.10 63.89 17.93
CA GLY A 203 -38.98 63.65 19.07
C GLY A 203 -38.60 64.50 20.30
N MET A 204 -37.31 64.67 20.57
CA MET A 204 -36.82 65.53 21.65
C MET A 204 -37.14 67.01 21.39
N ALA A 205 -36.91 67.50 20.17
CA ALA A 205 -37.25 68.87 19.79
C ALA A 205 -38.75 69.12 19.92
N ILE A 206 -39.59 68.22 19.41
CA ILE A 206 -41.04 68.31 19.53
C ILE A 206 -41.46 68.25 21.00
N GLY A 207 -40.91 67.33 21.80
CA GLY A 207 -41.23 67.20 23.23
C GLY A 207 -40.88 68.44 24.05
N LEU A 208 -39.80 69.15 23.70
CA LEU A 208 -39.41 70.41 24.36
C LEU A 208 -40.21 71.62 23.85
N ILE A 209 -40.60 71.63 22.57
CA ILE A 209 -41.31 72.76 21.94
C ILE A 209 -42.82 72.69 22.19
N ALA A 210 -43.42 71.49 22.14
CA ALA A 210 -44.85 71.27 22.34
C ALA A 210 -45.43 71.91 23.61
N PRO A 211 -44.81 71.81 24.81
CA PRO A 211 -45.34 72.45 26.01
C PRO A 211 -45.24 73.98 26.00
N LYS A 212 -44.35 74.57 25.18
CA LYS A 212 -44.17 76.02 25.06
C LYS A 212 -45.05 76.66 24.00
N ILE A 213 -45.56 75.90 23.03
CA ILE A 213 -46.53 76.43 22.09
C ILE A 213 -47.85 76.59 22.84
N ARG A 214 -48.18 77.83 23.17
CA ARG A 214 -49.52 78.19 23.65
C ARG A 214 -50.47 78.08 22.47
N TRP A 215 -51.03 76.88 22.26
CA TRP A 215 -52.11 76.68 21.31
C TRP A 215 -53.27 77.53 21.82
N ARG A 216 -53.46 78.71 21.21
CA ARG A 216 -54.63 79.55 21.48
C ARG A 216 -55.83 78.72 21.07
N LYS A 217 -56.55 78.19 22.07
CA LYS A 217 -57.91 77.68 21.86
C LYS A 217 -58.69 78.83 21.22
N ARG A 218 -59.15 78.64 19.99
CA ARG A 218 -60.19 79.49 19.42
C ARG A 218 -61.44 79.26 20.27
N SER A 219 -61.62 80.10 21.28
CA SER A 219 -62.85 80.19 22.05
C SER A 219 -63.90 80.82 21.15
N GLY A 220 -64.68 80.00 20.47
CA GLY A 220 -66.02 80.37 20.05
C GLY A 220 -66.99 79.87 21.10
N TRP A 221 -67.37 80.73 22.06
CA TRP A 221 -68.55 80.51 22.89
C TRP A 221 -69.66 81.44 22.40
N GLY A 222 -70.79 80.81 22.08
CA GLY A 222 -72.18 81.25 22.12
C GLY A 222 -72.55 82.72 21.91
N SER A 223 -73.52 82.93 21.04
CA SER A 223 -74.65 83.83 21.32
C SER A 223 -75.85 83.46 20.43
N PHE A 224 -76.96 83.11 21.09
CA PHE A 224 -78.37 83.05 20.65
C PHE A 224 -78.80 82.14 19.49
#